data_AF-A0A914N9V4-F1
#
_entry.id   AF-A0A914N9V4-F1
#
_cell.length_a   1.000
_cell.length_b   1.000
_cell.length_c   1.000
_cell.angle_alpha   90.00
_cell.angle_beta   90.00
_cell.angle_gamma   90.00
#
_symmetry.space_group_name_H-M   'P 1'
#
loop_
_entity.id
_entity.type
_entity.pdbx_description
1 polymer ?
#
loop_
_entity_poly.entity_id
_entity_poly.type
_entity_poly.pdbx_seq_one_letter_code
_entity_poly.pdbx_strand_id
1 'polypeptide(L)'
;MDDFNKEFSLTPLKHQFDESDLHSMSLDELKNMRQKVEDKVQNLQSELSDLAFHNYRTYVDVSTTAEYCREKFSQMDILMRQSSSSFPALEEQIDQFKNQSTQLFNEFKLLGDVESTNFLIWEIIRLPKLMEKCIRAGHFDQAYSITNFALSIKQSKLVQYPLFKNVVDYLLEARHSLLDELFNKFSGPLNLANSIQIINNIRKIPYISKTQLRISILQYRDIYLEKKVSSIMSEPDFILRVIEVYRECMYDTIILYLAVFPETDTQQRFVNEDTRWERWTGSSQNYLLQCWAQKNIERLLNYVQCFDYTSLLDIEMVVSKLMSCAFSFGRMGLDFRSLIHYKFSQMVLNIFQNKIEAATKSFTSNEKIDLIDDGIFESTQSELKKEINRVDLSAPLELCIWDELCVFGNSIINALNEIRHSIYINSIHRVFNILHFSFQNIFAWLDSFLSNQENIFIVKKATFLLIKQFL
;
A
#
# COMPACT_ATOMS: atom_id res chain seq x y z
N MET A 1 -21.42 -15.73 86.35
CA MET A 1 -20.24 -16.43 86.93
C MET A 1 -19.66 -15.50 88.01
N ASP A 2 -20.33 -14.99 89.05
CA ASP A 2 -21.39 -15.40 89.99
C ASP A 2 -21.10 -16.56 90.95
N ASP A 3 -19.86 -17.01 91.13
CA ASP A 3 -19.63 -18.13 92.08
C ASP A 3 -18.24 -18.21 92.75
N PHE A 4 -17.56 -17.08 93.05
CA PHE A 4 -16.19 -17.19 93.61
C PHE A 4 -15.74 -16.25 94.72
N ASN A 5 -16.61 -15.56 95.47
CA ASN A 5 -16.14 -14.74 96.61
C ASN A 5 -17.01 -14.80 97.88
N LYS A 6 -17.78 -15.86 98.07
CA LYS A 6 -18.24 -16.28 99.40
C LYS A 6 -17.22 -17.27 99.95
N GLU A 7 -16.28 -16.80 100.77
CA GLU A 7 -15.57 -17.57 101.82
C GLU A 7 -14.27 -16.84 102.18
N PHE A 8 -14.34 -15.70 102.87
CA PHE A 8 -13.27 -15.21 103.74
C PHE A 8 -13.86 -14.24 104.77
N SER A 9 -14.80 -14.73 105.57
CA SER A 9 -15.15 -14.08 106.83
C SER A 9 -14.15 -14.51 107.89
N LEU A 10 -13.06 -13.74 108.03
CA LEU A 10 -12.19 -13.78 109.20
C LEU A 10 -12.93 -13.13 110.39
N THR A 11 -13.70 -13.94 111.11
CA THR A 11 -13.87 -13.81 112.57
C THR A 11 -13.09 -14.98 113.19
N PRO A 12 -12.49 -14.89 114.38
CA PRO A 12 -12.89 -14.04 115.52
C PRO A 12 -11.70 -13.45 116.31
N LEU A 13 -11.98 -12.58 117.29
CA LEU A 13 -11.28 -12.36 118.58
C LEU A 13 -11.46 -10.91 119.00
N LYS A 14 -12.62 -10.61 119.58
CA LYS A 14 -12.83 -9.57 120.61
C LYS A 14 -14.27 -9.68 121.13
N HIS A 15 -14.57 -10.82 121.75
CA HIS A 15 -15.53 -10.86 122.85
C HIS A 15 -14.69 -11.16 124.08
N GLN A 16 -14.38 -10.12 124.84
CA GLN A 16 -14.05 -10.10 126.27
C GLN A 16 -13.50 -8.71 126.55
N PHE A 17 -14.11 -8.03 127.52
CA PHE A 17 -13.91 -6.62 127.92
C PHE A 17 -14.74 -5.62 127.10
N ASP A 18 -16.03 -5.54 127.43
CA ASP A 18 -16.83 -4.34 127.15
C ASP A 18 -16.25 -3.16 127.95
N GLU A 19 -16.15 -1.98 127.33
CA GLU A 19 -15.64 -0.74 127.94
C GLU A 19 -16.36 -0.33 129.24
N SER A 20 -17.55 -0.90 129.50
CA SER A 20 -18.31 -0.72 130.74
C SER A 20 -17.66 -1.37 131.97
N ASP A 21 -16.81 -2.39 131.80
CA ASP A 21 -16.08 -3.04 132.91
C ASP A 21 -14.77 -2.31 133.26
N LEU A 22 -14.29 -1.41 132.39
CA LEU A 22 -13.05 -0.64 132.62
C LEU A 22 -13.21 0.52 133.61
N HIS A 23 -14.46 0.95 133.87
CA HIS A 23 -14.75 2.05 134.79
C HIS A 23 -15.04 1.61 136.24
N SER A 24 -15.17 0.31 136.50
CA SER A 24 -15.46 -0.25 137.84
C SER A 24 -14.26 -0.93 138.53
N MET A 25 -13.09 -0.96 137.87
CA MET A 25 -11.89 -1.65 138.38
C MET A 25 -10.83 -0.69 138.92
N SER A 26 -10.12 -1.13 139.97
CA SER A 26 -9.12 -0.31 140.67
C SER A 26 -7.75 -0.33 139.96
N LEU A 27 -6.96 0.74 140.10
CA LEU A 27 -5.69 0.99 139.38
C LEU A 27 -4.68 -0.18 139.45
N ASP A 28 -4.73 -0.99 140.51
CA ASP A 28 -3.83 -2.13 140.72
C ASP A 28 -4.19 -3.35 139.86
N GLU A 29 -5.47 -3.52 139.49
CA GLU A 29 -5.90 -4.62 138.62
C GLU A 29 -5.48 -4.38 137.16
N LEU A 30 -5.44 -3.12 136.71
CA LEU A 30 -4.94 -2.73 135.39
C LEU A 30 -3.43 -2.90 135.24
N LYS A 31 -2.63 -2.64 136.29
CA LYS A 31 -1.18 -2.91 136.27
C LYS A 31 -0.89 -4.40 136.20
N ASN A 32 -1.65 -5.21 136.93
CA ASN A 32 -1.52 -6.66 136.93
C ASN A 32 -1.95 -7.27 135.58
N MET A 33 -2.97 -6.69 134.94
CA MET A 33 -3.36 -7.05 133.57
C MET A 33 -2.31 -6.65 132.54
N ARG A 34 -1.67 -5.48 132.67
CA ARG A 34 -0.58 -5.07 131.79
C ARG A 34 0.63 -6.01 131.89
N GLN A 35 1.04 -6.40 133.10
CA GLN A 35 2.12 -7.38 133.29
C GLN A 35 1.76 -8.74 132.68
N LYS A 36 0.52 -9.22 132.85
CA LYS A 36 0.06 -10.45 132.20
C LYS A 36 0.06 -10.37 130.66
N VAL A 37 -0.14 -9.18 130.09
CA VAL A 37 -0.06 -8.98 128.63
C VAL A 37 1.39 -8.90 128.17
N GLU A 38 2.27 -8.21 128.89
CA GLU A 38 3.71 -8.17 128.58
C GLU A 38 4.32 -9.58 128.65
N ASP A 39 3.98 -10.39 129.67
CA ASP A 39 4.42 -11.79 129.77
C ASP A 39 3.86 -12.66 128.63
N LYS A 40 2.61 -12.45 128.22
CA LYS A 40 2.02 -13.17 127.08
C LYS A 40 2.67 -12.78 125.75
N VAL A 41 3.00 -11.51 125.56
CA VAL A 41 3.68 -11.04 124.34
C VAL A 41 5.10 -11.61 124.27
N GLN A 42 5.83 -11.64 125.38
CA GLN A 42 7.17 -12.25 125.42
C GLN A 42 7.12 -13.75 125.15
N ASN A 43 6.14 -14.48 125.73
CA ASN A 43 5.95 -15.90 125.45
C ASN A 43 5.55 -16.16 123.99
N LEU A 44 4.66 -15.35 123.42
CA LEU A 44 4.32 -15.46 122.00
C LEU A 44 5.53 -15.16 121.11
N GLN A 45 6.40 -14.24 121.52
CA GLN A 45 7.59 -13.90 120.75
C GLN A 45 8.66 -15.01 120.80
N SER A 46 8.80 -15.72 121.93
CA SER A 46 9.65 -16.92 121.99
C SER A 46 9.04 -18.08 121.21
N GLU A 47 7.72 -18.33 121.33
CA GLU A 47 7.02 -19.35 120.54
C GLU A 47 7.11 -19.09 119.03
N LEU A 48 7.01 -17.82 118.61
CA LEU A 48 7.09 -17.43 117.20
C LEU A 48 8.52 -17.50 116.69
N SER A 49 9.52 -17.24 117.54
CA SER A 49 10.93 -17.48 117.23
C SER A 49 11.24 -18.97 117.09
N ASP A 50 10.73 -19.81 117.99
CA ASP A 50 10.91 -21.27 117.93
C ASP A 50 10.18 -21.89 116.73
N LEU A 51 8.98 -21.38 116.40
CA LEU A 51 8.23 -21.78 115.21
C LEU A 51 8.93 -21.34 113.93
N ALA A 52 9.45 -20.11 113.89
CA ALA A 52 10.23 -19.60 112.77
C ALA A 52 11.55 -20.37 112.60
N PHE A 53 12.19 -20.81 113.69
CA PHE A 53 13.43 -21.58 113.63
C PHE A 53 13.19 -23.04 113.21
N HIS A 54 12.15 -23.69 113.72
CA HIS A 54 11.81 -25.07 113.31
C HIS A 54 11.31 -25.16 111.87
N ASN A 55 10.59 -24.13 111.39
CA ASN A 55 9.98 -24.11 110.07
C ASN A 55 10.64 -23.10 109.10
N TYR A 56 11.87 -22.66 109.37
CA TYR A 56 12.54 -21.65 108.55
C TYR A 56 12.65 -22.07 107.08
N ARG A 57 12.86 -23.37 106.84
CA ARG A 57 13.01 -23.93 105.50
C ARG A 57 11.71 -23.85 104.70
N THR A 58 10.57 -24.14 105.33
CA THR A 58 9.26 -23.94 104.71
C THR A 58 8.95 -22.47 104.45
N TYR A 59 9.38 -21.54 105.31
CA TYR A 59 9.21 -20.10 105.04
C TYR A 59 10.08 -19.60 103.88
N VAL A 60 11.32 -20.10 103.77
CA VAL A 60 12.19 -19.80 102.62
C VAL A 60 11.65 -20.43 101.33
N ASP A 61 11.11 -21.65 101.39
CA ASP A 61 10.46 -22.30 100.24
C ASP A 61 9.17 -21.56 99.83
N VAL A 62 8.39 -21.06 100.79
CA VAL A 62 7.20 -20.22 100.52
C VAL A 62 7.61 -18.87 99.93
N SER A 63 8.68 -18.25 100.42
CA SER A 63 9.21 -17.00 99.88
C SER A 63 9.71 -17.17 98.44
N THR A 64 10.51 -18.20 98.18
CA THR A 64 11.08 -18.46 96.85
C THR A 64 10.01 -18.87 95.84
N THR A 65 9.01 -19.66 96.25
CA THR A 65 7.86 -19.97 95.40
C THR A 65 6.96 -18.74 95.16
N ALA A 66 6.80 -17.84 96.14
CA ALA A 66 6.09 -16.58 95.97
C ALA A 66 6.82 -15.63 95.00
N GLU A 67 8.15 -15.54 95.07
CA GLU A 67 8.96 -14.78 94.11
C GLU A 67 8.88 -15.39 92.71
N TYR A 68 8.99 -16.72 92.59
CA TYR A 68 8.86 -17.42 91.31
C TYR A 68 7.47 -17.20 90.68
N CYS A 69 6.39 -17.30 91.46
CA CYS A 69 5.05 -16.99 90.99
C CYS A 69 4.94 -15.52 90.55
N ARG A 70 5.50 -14.58 91.31
CA ARG A 70 5.47 -13.15 90.97
C ARG A 70 6.22 -12.85 89.67
N GLU A 71 7.36 -13.49 89.46
CA GLU A 71 8.12 -13.38 88.21
C GLU A 71 7.34 -13.97 87.03
N LYS A 72 6.70 -15.13 87.22
CA LYS A 72 5.86 -15.74 86.19
C LYS A 72 4.61 -14.92 85.86
N PHE A 73 3.96 -14.32 86.85
CA PHE A 73 2.85 -13.40 86.61
C PHE A 73 3.30 -12.13 85.89
N SER A 74 4.48 -11.59 86.21
CA SER A 74 5.07 -10.47 85.46
C SER A 74 5.36 -10.84 84.00
N GLN A 75 5.94 -12.02 83.76
CA GLN A 75 6.15 -12.54 82.40
C GLN A 75 4.81 -12.73 81.66
N MET A 76 3.78 -13.23 82.34
CA MET A 76 2.45 -13.40 81.79
C MET A 76 1.77 -12.06 81.45
N ASP A 77 1.92 -11.04 82.30
CA ASP A 77 1.43 -9.69 82.04
C ASP A 77 2.11 -9.06 80.82
N ILE A 78 3.43 -9.25 80.67
CA ILE A 78 4.17 -8.76 79.51
C ILE A 78 3.69 -9.44 78.23
N LEU A 79 3.55 -10.77 78.24
CA LEU A 79 3.04 -11.53 77.08
C LEU A 79 1.58 -11.17 76.75
N MET A 80 0.74 -10.96 77.76
CA MET A 80 -0.65 -10.54 77.58
C MET A 80 -0.74 -9.14 76.98
N ARG A 81 0.12 -8.20 77.39
CA ARG A 81 0.20 -6.87 76.79
C ARG A 81 0.69 -6.91 75.34
N GLN A 82 1.71 -7.72 75.04
CA GLN A 82 2.20 -7.91 73.67
C GLN A 82 1.16 -8.55 72.75
N SER A 83 0.42 -9.54 73.26
CA SER A 83 -0.70 -10.15 72.53
C SER A 83 -1.83 -9.13 72.32
N SER A 84 -2.21 -8.39 73.37
CA SER A 84 -3.25 -7.36 73.30
C SER A 84 -2.89 -6.21 72.36
N SER A 85 -1.61 -5.84 72.23
CA SER A 85 -1.18 -4.82 71.27
C SER A 85 -1.14 -5.33 69.82
N SER A 86 -1.03 -6.65 69.63
CA SER A 86 -0.97 -7.27 68.30
C SER A 86 -2.36 -7.55 67.72
N PHE A 87 -3.40 -7.71 68.56
CA PHE A 87 -4.78 -7.94 68.13
C PHE A 87 -5.36 -6.84 67.24
N PRO A 88 -5.24 -5.53 67.56
CA PRO A 88 -5.76 -4.47 66.70
C PRO A 88 -5.08 -4.42 65.33
N ALA A 89 -3.76 -4.65 65.28
CA ALA A 89 -3.01 -4.72 64.03
C ALA A 89 -3.45 -5.93 63.18
N LEU A 90 -3.75 -7.05 63.83
CA LEU A 90 -4.28 -8.24 63.16
C LEU A 90 -5.71 -8.02 62.66
N GLU A 91 -6.56 -7.33 63.42
CA GLU A 91 -7.92 -6.96 63.01
C GLU A 91 -7.90 -6.04 61.78
N GLU A 92 -7.03 -5.03 61.78
CA GLU A 92 -6.83 -4.14 60.61
C GLU A 92 -6.34 -4.92 59.38
N GLN A 93 -5.40 -5.87 59.55
CA GLN A 93 -4.94 -6.71 58.45
C GLN A 93 -6.02 -7.66 57.95
N ILE A 94 -6.88 -8.20 58.83
CA ILE A 94 -8.00 -9.04 58.44
C ILE A 94 -9.03 -8.23 57.66
N ASP A 95 -9.33 -7.00 58.08
CA ASP A 95 -10.25 -6.12 57.36
C ASP A 95 -9.68 -5.70 56.00
N GLN A 96 -8.39 -5.38 55.92
CA GLN A 96 -7.71 -5.13 54.64
C GLN A 96 -7.75 -6.37 53.74
N PHE A 97 -7.46 -7.55 54.28
CA PHE A 97 -7.52 -8.81 53.54
C PHE A 97 -8.94 -9.13 53.06
N LYS A 98 -9.96 -8.88 53.89
CA LYS A 98 -11.37 -9.06 53.54
C LYS A 98 -11.80 -8.10 52.43
N ASN A 99 -11.38 -6.83 52.50
CA ASN A 99 -11.64 -5.85 51.45
C ASN A 99 -10.95 -6.23 50.13
N GLN A 100 -9.70 -6.69 50.18
CA GLN A 100 -8.99 -7.17 48.99
C GLN A 100 -9.61 -8.45 48.42
N SER A 101 -9.96 -9.43 49.27
CA SER A 101 -10.63 -10.67 48.85
C SER A 101 -11.99 -10.42 48.23
N THR A 102 -12.78 -9.48 48.75
CA THR A 102 -14.08 -9.13 48.18
C THR A 102 -13.94 -8.40 46.84
N GLN A 103 -12.94 -7.53 46.69
CA GLN A 103 -12.60 -6.92 45.39
C GLN A 103 -12.20 -7.98 44.36
N LEU A 104 -11.27 -8.88 44.73
CA LEU A 104 -10.86 -10.01 43.89
C LEU A 104 -12.03 -10.92 43.54
N PHE A 105 -12.90 -11.25 44.51
CA PHE A 105 -14.08 -12.07 44.26
C PHE A 105 -15.05 -11.40 43.28
N ASN A 106 -15.23 -10.08 43.36
CA ASN A 106 -16.05 -9.34 42.39
C ASN A 106 -15.42 -9.34 40.99
N GLU A 107 -14.10 -9.20 40.88
CA GLU A 107 -13.38 -9.33 39.61
C GLU A 107 -13.51 -10.73 39.02
N PHE A 108 -13.33 -11.77 39.84
CA PHE A 108 -13.53 -13.17 39.43
C PHE A 108 -14.98 -13.45 39.03
N LYS A 109 -15.96 -12.83 39.71
CA LYS A 109 -17.36 -12.95 39.33
C LYS A 109 -17.64 -12.29 37.99
N LEU A 110 -17.11 -11.09 37.75
CA LEU A 110 -17.20 -10.42 36.45
C LEU A 110 -16.54 -11.26 35.33
N LEU A 111 -15.37 -11.85 35.61
CA LEU A 111 -14.68 -12.75 34.68
C LEU A 111 -15.49 -14.03 34.42
N GLY A 112 -16.05 -14.64 35.47
CA GLY A 112 -16.94 -15.80 35.37
C GLY A 112 -18.22 -15.50 34.59
N ASP A 113 -18.80 -14.30 34.76
CA ASP A 113 -19.95 -13.83 33.99
C ASP A 113 -19.58 -13.68 32.50
N VAL A 114 -18.38 -13.16 32.20
CA VAL A 114 -17.83 -13.02 30.83
C VAL A 114 -17.50 -14.37 30.17
N GLU A 115 -17.08 -15.37 30.95
CA GLU A 115 -16.74 -16.71 30.47
C GLU A 115 -17.98 -17.60 30.27
N SER A 116 -19.00 -17.45 31.11
CA SER A 116 -20.16 -18.36 31.18
C SER A 116 -21.26 -18.11 30.15
N THR A 117 -21.22 -16.99 29.43
CA THR A 117 -22.17 -16.73 28.34
C THR A 117 -21.44 -16.65 27.01
N ASN A 118 -22.02 -17.23 25.96
CA ASN A 118 -21.68 -16.96 24.55
C ASN A 118 -21.89 -15.47 24.28
N PHE A 119 -20.96 -14.65 24.76
CA PHE A 119 -21.09 -13.22 24.74
C PHE A 119 -20.91 -12.76 23.30
N LEU A 120 -21.89 -12.01 22.80
CA LEU A 120 -21.81 -11.26 21.55
C LEU A 120 -20.51 -10.44 21.44
N ILE A 121 -19.89 -10.10 22.58
CA ILE A 121 -18.58 -9.46 22.68
C ILE A 121 -17.46 -10.33 22.08
N TRP A 122 -17.42 -11.63 22.37
CA TRP A 122 -16.43 -12.55 21.80
C TRP A 122 -16.59 -12.69 20.29
N GLU A 123 -17.83 -12.71 19.79
CA GLU A 123 -18.09 -12.71 18.35
C GLU A 123 -17.58 -11.43 17.69
N ILE A 124 -17.79 -10.26 18.31
CA ILE A 124 -17.32 -8.97 17.81
C ILE A 124 -15.78 -8.91 17.81
N ILE A 125 -15.12 -9.40 18.86
CA ILE A 125 -13.65 -9.49 18.92
C ILE A 125 -13.09 -10.46 17.87
N ARG A 126 -13.88 -11.45 17.43
CA ARG A 126 -13.50 -12.40 16.37
C ARG A 126 -13.65 -11.82 14.96
N LEU A 127 -14.47 -10.78 14.77
CA LEU A 127 -14.73 -10.18 13.45
C LEU A 127 -13.48 -9.73 12.69
N PRO A 128 -12.47 -9.08 13.31
CA PRO A 128 -11.18 -8.79 12.66
C PRO A 128 -10.54 -10.00 11.96
N LYS A 129 -10.41 -11.12 12.67
CA LYS A 129 -9.82 -12.34 12.12
C LYS A 129 -10.70 -12.97 11.03
N LEU A 130 -12.01 -12.88 11.20
CA LEU A 130 -12.96 -13.36 10.20
C LEU A 130 -12.87 -12.52 8.91
N MET A 131 -12.77 -11.19 9.05
CA MET A 131 -12.61 -10.25 7.95
C MET A 131 -11.37 -10.58 7.13
N GLU A 132 -10.21 -10.74 7.76
CA GLU A 132 -8.99 -11.13 7.04
C GLU A 132 -9.15 -12.46 6.29
N LYS A 133 -9.81 -13.45 6.91
CA LYS A 133 -10.06 -14.75 6.28
C LYS A 133 -11.00 -14.62 5.07
N CYS A 134 -12.06 -13.81 5.18
CA CYS A 134 -12.99 -13.54 4.09
C CYS A 134 -12.31 -12.82 2.91
N ILE A 135 -11.44 -11.85 3.21
CA ILE A 135 -10.61 -11.13 2.21
C ILE A 135 -9.71 -12.14 1.50
N ARG A 136 -8.84 -12.86 2.23
CA ARG A 136 -7.91 -13.84 1.65
C ARG A 136 -8.58 -14.98 0.86
N ALA A 137 -9.79 -15.39 1.25
CA ALA A 137 -10.56 -16.42 0.56
C ALA A 137 -11.35 -15.90 -0.66
N GLY A 138 -11.41 -14.58 -0.88
CA GLY A 138 -12.18 -13.96 -1.95
C GLY A 138 -13.69 -13.91 -1.72
N HIS A 139 -14.16 -14.10 -0.48
CA HIS A 139 -15.58 -14.01 -0.10
C HIS A 139 -15.99 -12.54 0.15
N PHE A 140 -15.99 -11.73 -0.90
CA PHE A 140 -16.18 -10.29 -0.80
C PHE A 140 -17.55 -9.85 -0.28
N ASP A 141 -18.61 -10.61 -0.58
CA ASP A 141 -19.96 -10.30 -0.06
C ASP A 141 -20.01 -10.38 1.47
N GLN A 142 -19.35 -11.38 2.06
CA GLN A 142 -19.26 -11.53 3.52
C GLN A 142 -18.38 -10.44 4.14
N ALA A 143 -17.22 -10.16 3.52
CA ALA A 143 -16.34 -9.08 3.97
C ALA A 143 -17.07 -7.73 3.98
N TYR A 144 -17.83 -7.45 2.92
CA TYR A 144 -18.68 -6.26 2.85
C TYR A 144 -19.74 -6.20 3.96
N SER A 145 -20.45 -7.30 4.23
CA SER A 145 -21.42 -7.36 5.32
C SER A 145 -20.77 -7.03 6.68
N ILE A 146 -19.54 -7.48 6.91
CA ILE A 146 -18.76 -7.14 8.12
C ILE A 146 -18.43 -5.64 8.16
N THR A 147 -18.05 -5.02 7.04
CA THR A 147 -17.83 -3.55 6.98
C THR A 147 -19.11 -2.77 7.32
N ASN A 148 -20.25 -3.16 6.75
CA ASN A 148 -21.54 -2.52 7.06
C ASN A 148 -21.93 -2.66 8.53
N PHE A 149 -21.68 -3.85 9.10
CA PHE A 149 -21.91 -4.07 10.51
C PHE A 149 -21.02 -3.17 11.37
N ALA A 150 -19.73 -3.03 11.04
CA ALA A 150 -18.83 -2.09 11.72
C ALA A 150 -19.32 -0.63 11.64
N LEU A 151 -19.88 -0.21 10.49
CA LEU A 151 -20.51 1.11 10.36
C LEU A 151 -21.75 1.28 11.23
N SER A 152 -22.59 0.25 11.33
CA SER A 152 -23.77 0.29 12.20
C SER A 152 -23.37 0.42 13.67
N ILE A 153 -22.30 -0.26 14.10
CA ILE A 153 -21.74 -0.10 15.45
C ILE A 153 -21.19 1.31 15.62
N LYS A 154 -20.49 1.86 14.62
CA LYS A 154 -19.94 3.22 14.66
C LYS A 154 -21.01 4.30 14.88
N GLN A 155 -22.21 4.09 14.34
CA GLN A 155 -23.35 5.01 14.52
C GLN A 155 -24.04 4.85 15.88
N SER A 156 -23.85 3.70 16.55
CA SER A 156 -24.43 3.42 17.85
C SER A 156 -23.63 4.05 19.01
N LYS A 157 -24.25 4.16 20.19
CA LYS A 157 -23.57 4.64 21.42
C LYS A 157 -22.47 3.70 21.93
N LEU A 158 -22.33 2.49 21.37
CA LEU A 158 -21.38 1.46 21.82
C LEU A 158 -19.91 1.84 21.56
N VAL A 159 -19.65 2.83 20.70
CA VAL A 159 -18.29 3.34 20.41
C VAL A 159 -17.64 4.04 21.61
N GLN A 160 -18.41 4.41 22.63
CA GLN A 160 -17.87 5.01 23.87
C GLN A 160 -16.90 4.07 24.58
N TYR A 161 -17.04 2.76 24.39
CA TYR A 161 -16.14 1.77 24.95
C TYR A 161 -14.90 1.57 24.06
N PRO A 162 -13.67 1.69 24.62
CA PRO A 162 -12.43 1.66 23.84
C PRO A 162 -12.21 0.33 23.09
N LEU A 163 -12.67 -0.81 23.64
CA LEU A 163 -12.58 -2.11 22.96
C LEU A 163 -13.35 -2.14 21.64
N PHE A 164 -14.60 -1.68 21.65
CA PHE A 164 -15.43 -1.62 20.45
C PHE A 164 -14.89 -0.62 19.44
N LYS A 165 -14.39 0.53 19.91
CA LYS A 165 -13.73 1.50 19.05
C LYS A 165 -12.54 0.89 18.30
N ASN A 166 -11.64 0.20 19.00
CA ASN A 166 -10.47 -0.43 18.39
C ASN A 166 -10.86 -1.49 17.34
N VAL A 167 -11.87 -2.31 17.63
CA VAL A 167 -12.37 -3.32 16.68
C VAL A 167 -12.99 -2.66 15.45
N VAL A 168 -13.81 -1.63 15.63
CA VAL A 168 -14.45 -0.91 14.52
C VAL A 168 -13.41 -0.20 13.66
N ASP A 169 -12.43 0.47 14.27
CA ASP A 169 -11.35 1.16 13.56
C ASP A 169 -10.55 0.17 12.71
N TYR A 170 -10.19 -1.00 13.28
CA TYR A 170 -9.53 -2.07 12.52
C TYR A 170 -10.38 -2.58 11.35
N LEU A 171 -11.69 -2.82 11.56
CA LEU A 171 -12.58 -3.31 10.48
C LEU A 171 -12.75 -2.28 9.35
N LEU A 172 -12.74 -0.99 9.68
CA LEU A 172 -12.77 0.10 8.71
C LEU A 172 -11.43 0.27 7.99
N GLU A 173 -10.31 -0.02 8.65
CA GLU A 173 -8.99 -0.06 8.02
C GLU A 173 -8.86 -1.26 7.06
N ALA A 174 -9.31 -2.45 7.46
CA ALA A 174 -9.33 -3.66 6.64
C ALA A 174 -10.17 -3.52 5.35
N ARG A 175 -11.10 -2.57 5.32
CA ARG A 175 -11.83 -2.17 4.09
C ARG A 175 -10.88 -1.72 2.98
N HIS A 176 -9.78 -1.04 3.31
CA HIS A 176 -8.79 -0.61 2.31
C HIS A 176 -8.15 -1.82 1.64
N SER A 177 -7.74 -2.83 2.43
CA SER A 177 -7.18 -4.08 1.90
C SER A 177 -8.19 -4.85 1.01
N LEU A 178 -9.47 -4.85 1.39
CA LEU A 178 -10.54 -5.43 0.55
C LEU A 178 -10.64 -4.72 -0.81
N LEU A 179 -10.58 -3.39 -0.81
CA LEU A 179 -10.62 -2.60 -2.04
C LEU A 179 -9.39 -2.82 -2.90
N ASP A 180 -8.21 -2.87 -2.30
CA ASP A 180 -6.97 -3.15 -3.01
C ASP A 180 -7.02 -4.52 -3.68
N GLU A 181 -7.53 -5.55 -3.01
CA GLU A 181 -7.66 -6.88 -3.62
C GLU A 181 -8.64 -6.88 -4.80
N LEU A 182 -9.79 -6.21 -4.65
CA LEU A 182 -10.78 -6.08 -5.72
C LEU A 182 -10.24 -5.29 -6.92
N PHE A 183 -9.54 -4.18 -6.67
CA PHE A 183 -8.96 -3.36 -7.73
C PHE A 183 -7.78 -4.06 -8.42
N ASN A 184 -6.96 -4.79 -7.67
CA ASN A 184 -5.84 -5.55 -8.21
C ASN A 184 -6.29 -6.58 -9.26
N LYS A 185 -7.54 -7.09 -9.20
CA LYS A 185 -8.09 -7.95 -10.25
C LYS A 185 -8.12 -7.25 -11.62
N PHE A 186 -8.33 -5.93 -11.68
CA PHE A 186 -8.27 -5.16 -12.93
C PHE A 186 -6.87 -5.06 -13.54
N SER A 187 -5.82 -5.31 -12.75
CA SER A 187 -4.44 -5.35 -13.23
C SER A 187 -4.07 -6.66 -13.96
N GLY A 188 -5.04 -7.55 -14.18
CA GLY A 188 -4.89 -8.83 -14.88
C GLY A 188 -5.87 -9.02 -16.05
N PRO A 189 -5.85 -10.19 -16.70
CA PRO A 189 -6.83 -10.55 -17.71
C PRO A 189 -8.20 -10.76 -17.06
N LEU A 190 -9.23 -10.07 -17.55
CA LEU A 190 -10.58 -10.16 -17.03
C LEU A 190 -11.62 -10.20 -18.16
N ASN A 191 -12.61 -11.07 -17.98
CA ASN A 191 -13.79 -11.11 -18.83
C ASN A 191 -14.80 -10.04 -18.38
N LEU A 192 -15.60 -9.52 -19.32
CA LEU A 192 -16.59 -8.47 -19.06
C LEU A 192 -17.56 -8.82 -17.91
N ALA A 193 -18.07 -10.07 -17.89
CA ALA A 193 -18.99 -10.53 -16.84
C ALA A 193 -18.36 -10.49 -15.44
N ASN A 194 -17.11 -10.97 -15.30
CA ASN A 194 -16.38 -10.95 -14.04
C ASN A 194 -16.10 -9.52 -13.59
N SER A 195 -15.75 -8.63 -14.52
CA SER A 195 -15.50 -7.22 -14.23
C SER A 195 -16.75 -6.51 -13.70
N ILE A 196 -17.92 -6.76 -14.29
CA ILE A 196 -19.21 -6.22 -13.81
C ILE A 196 -19.50 -6.74 -12.39
N GLN A 197 -19.28 -8.03 -12.13
CA GLN A 197 -19.48 -8.60 -10.79
C GLN A 197 -18.56 -7.95 -9.75
N ILE A 198 -17.27 -7.79 -10.06
CA ILE A 198 -16.29 -7.13 -9.18
C ILE A 198 -16.73 -5.69 -8.90
N ILE A 199 -17.17 -4.94 -9.91
CA ILE A 199 -17.61 -3.55 -9.72
C ILE A 199 -18.90 -3.47 -8.92
N ASN A 200 -19.83 -4.39 -9.12
CA ASN A 200 -21.02 -4.49 -8.28
C ASN A 200 -20.65 -4.75 -6.81
N ASN A 201 -19.59 -5.53 -6.56
CA ASN A 201 -19.07 -5.72 -5.20
C ASN A 201 -18.38 -4.47 -4.65
N ILE A 202 -17.62 -3.73 -5.47
CA ILE A 202 -17.00 -2.47 -5.05
C ILE A 202 -18.07 -1.41 -4.73
N ARG A 203 -19.14 -1.32 -5.53
CA ARG A 203 -20.25 -0.38 -5.34
C ARG A 203 -21.01 -0.58 -4.03
N LYS A 204 -20.97 -1.80 -3.48
CA LYS A 204 -21.54 -2.10 -2.17
C LYS A 204 -20.72 -1.41 -1.06
N ILE A 205 -19.39 -1.39 -1.19
CA ILE A 205 -18.47 -0.91 -0.17
C ILE A 205 -18.62 0.62 0.05
N PRO A 206 -18.77 1.07 1.31
CA PRO A 206 -19.00 2.48 1.64
C PRO A 206 -17.77 3.37 1.37
N TYR A 207 -18.02 4.68 1.24
CA TYR A 207 -17.02 5.75 1.09
C TYR A 207 -16.17 5.66 -0.19
N ILE A 208 -16.79 5.36 -1.32
CA ILE A 208 -16.16 5.42 -2.64
C ILE A 208 -17.02 6.31 -3.52
N SER A 209 -16.45 7.41 -3.99
CA SER A 209 -17.14 8.25 -4.97
C SER A 209 -17.13 7.60 -6.35
N LYS A 210 -18.12 7.92 -7.18
CA LYS A 210 -18.16 7.45 -8.57
C LYS A 210 -16.91 7.88 -9.35
N THR A 211 -16.42 9.09 -9.10
CA THR A 211 -15.21 9.63 -9.70
C THR A 211 -13.97 8.82 -9.28
N GLN A 212 -13.83 8.52 -7.99
CA GLN A 212 -12.74 7.67 -7.50
C GLN A 212 -12.79 6.28 -8.13
N LEU A 213 -13.97 5.68 -8.23
CA LEU A 213 -14.15 4.37 -8.86
C LEU A 213 -13.72 4.39 -10.34
N ARG A 214 -14.15 5.40 -11.10
CA ARG A 214 -13.79 5.58 -12.52
C ARG A 214 -12.28 5.73 -12.71
N ILE A 215 -11.64 6.60 -11.92
CA ILE A 215 -10.19 6.83 -11.99
C ILE A 215 -9.43 5.55 -11.62
N SER A 216 -9.82 4.89 -10.53
CA SER A 216 -9.15 3.69 -10.05
C SER A 216 -9.19 2.58 -11.10
N ILE A 217 -10.35 2.31 -11.72
CA ILE A 217 -10.43 1.29 -12.78
C ILE A 217 -9.47 1.61 -13.92
N LEU A 218 -9.47 2.85 -14.43
CA LEU A 218 -8.58 3.26 -15.53
C LEU A 218 -7.10 3.14 -15.14
N GLN A 219 -6.73 3.47 -13.90
CA GLN A 219 -5.36 3.32 -13.38
C GLN A 219 -4.92 1.86 -13.34
N TYR A 220 -5.74 0.95 -12.78
CA TYR A 220 -5.38 -0.47 -12.72
C TYR A 220 -5.35 -1.12 -14.11
N ARG A 221 -6.17 -0.65 -15.07
CA ARG A 221 -6.07 -1.05 -16.48
C ARG A 221 -4.81 -0.51 -17.17
N ASP A 222 -4.36 0.70 -16.82
CA ASP A 222 -3.08 1.24 -17.29
C ASP A 222 -1.91 0.37 -16.79
N ILE A 223 -1.94 -0.06 -15.52
CA ILE A 223 -0.94 -1.00 -14.95
C ILE A 223 -0.95 -2.33 -15.73
N TYR A 224 -2.12 -2.87 -16.09
CA TYR A 224 -2.20 -4.10 -16.88
C TYR A 224 -1.58 -3.93 -18.27
N LEU A 225 -1.88 -2.81 -18.94
CA LEU A 225 -1.32 -2.47 -20.24
C LEU A 225 0.21 -2.34 -20.16
N GLU A 226 0.72 -1.61 -19.17
CA GLU A 226 2.17 -1.42 -18.96
C GLU A 226 2.88 -2.76 -18.67
N LYS A 227 2.27 -3.65 -17.88
CA LYS A 227 2.78 -5.02 -17.65
C LYS A 227 2.86 -5.82 -18.95
N LYS A 228 1.84 -5.75 -19.80
CA LYS A 228 1.81 -6.43 -21.11
C LYS A 228 2.88 -5.89 -22.06
N VAL A 229 3.01 -4.57 -22.15
CA VAL A 229 4.04 -3.93 -23.00
C VAL A 229 5.44 -4.28 -22.51
N SER A 230 5.68 -4.23 -21.20
CA SER A 230 6.99 -4.57 -20.62
C SER A 230 7.39 -6.02 -20.90
N SER A 231 6.43 -6.94 -20.98
CA SER A 231 6.70 -8.36 -21.27
C SER A 231 7.16 -8.65 -22.70
N ILE A 232 6.86 -7.75 -23.66
CA ILE A 232 7.19 -7.93 -25.08
C ILE A 232 8.36 -7.06 -25.54
N MET A 233 8.88 -6.17 -24.68
CA MET A 233 9.91 -5.19 -25.03
C MET A 233 11.21 -5.80 -25.60
N SER A 234 11.51 -7.05 -25.27
CA SER A 234 12.72 -7.75 -25.73
C SER A 234 12.56 -8.52 -27.06
N GLU A 235 11.36 -8.53 -27.65
CA GLU A 235 11.08 -9.33 -28.85
C GLU A 235 11.44 -8.57 -30.15
N PRO A 236 11.88 -9.27 -31.22
CA PRO A 236 12.27 -8.61 -32.47
C PRO A 236 11.08 -7.93 -33.18
N ASP A 237 9.87 -8.49 -33.07
CA ASP A 237 8.64 -7.94 -33.64
C ASP A 237 7.87 -7.01 -32.67
N PHE A 238 8.60 -6.41 -31.71
CA PHE A 238 8.02 -5.61 -30.62
C PHE A 238 7.00 -4.59 -31.11
N ILE A 239 7.31 -3.80 -32.15
CA ILE A 239 6.44 -2.72 -32.63
C ILE A 239 5.09 -3.24 -33.13
N LEU A 240 5.09 -4.33 -33.91
CA LEU A 240 3.86 -4.92 -34.42
C LEU A 240 3.01 -5.50 -33.28
N ARG A 241 3.66 -6.16 -32.31
CA ARG A 241 2.98 -6.73 -31.13
C ARG A 241 2.46 -5.65 -30.17
N VAL A 242 3.18 -4.54 -30.00
CA VAL A 242 2.71 -3.39 -29.21
C VAL A 242 1.41 -2.84 -29.78
N ILE A 243 1.31 -2.66 -31.10
CA ILE A 243 0.08 -2.18 -31.73
C ILE A 243 -1.09 -3.11 -31.43
N GLU A 244 -0.88 -4.42 -31.48
CA GLU A 244 -1.90 -5.42 -31.18
C GLU A 244 -2.29 -5.45 -29.69
N VAL A 245 -1.31 -5.38 -28.79
CA VAL A 245 -1.55 -5.29 -27.34
C VAL A 245 -2.35 -4.04 -26.98
N TYR A 246 -2.00 -2.88 -27.54
CA TYR A 246 -2.77 -1.64 -27.34
C TYR A 246 -4.18 -1.77 -27.89
N ARG A 247 -4.34 -2.33 -29.10
CA ARG A 247 -5.65 -2.56 -29.71
C ARG A 247 -6.54 -3.41 -28.81
N GLU A 248 -6.07 -4.56 -28.35
CA GLU A 248 -6.85 -5.47 -27.51
C GLU A 248 -7.13 -4.86 -26.14
N CYS A 249 -6.10 -4.39 -25.43
CA CYS A 249 -6.24 -3.89 -24.07
C CYS A 249 -7.08 -2.61 -23.99
N MET A 250 -6.94 -1.69 -24.95
CA MET A 250 -7.77 -0.49 -25.01
C MET A 250 -9.20 -0.82 -25.38
N TYR A 251 -9.43 -1.73 -26.34
CA TYR A 251 -10.79 -2.16 -26.72
C TYR A 251 -11.54 -2.76 -25.53
N ASP A 252 -10.92 -3.71 -24.83
CA ASP A 252 -11.50 -4.32 -23.63
C ASP A 252 -11.79 -3.29 -22.54
N THR A 253 -10.87 -2.34 -22.33
CA THR A 253 -11.02 -1.30 -21.30
C THR A 253 -12.13 -0.30 -21.65
N ILE A 254 -12.27 0.09 -22.92
CA ILE A 254 -13.33 0.97 -23.38
C ILE A 254 -14.69 0.27 -23.25
N ILE A 255 -14.82 -0.97 -23.70
CA ILE A 255 -16.07 -1.74 -23.57
C ILE A 255 -16.44 -1.90 -22.10
N LEU A 256 -15.48 -2.28 -21.26
CA LEU A 256 -15.68 -2.42 -19.83
C LEU A 256 -16.20 -1.11 -19.23
N TYR A 257 -15.53 0.01 -19.52
CA TYR A 257 -15.88 1.30 -18.96
C TYR A 257 -17.30 1.71 -19.37
N LEU A 258 -17.63 1.58 -20.65
CA LEU A 258 -18.95 1.94 -21.18
C LEU A 258 -20.06 1.02 -20.63
N ALA A 259 -19.79 -0.27 -20.44
CA ALA A 259 -20.75 -1.20 -19.86
C ALA A 259 -21.03 -0.92 -18.37
N VAL A 260 -20.00 -0.50 -17.63
CA VAL A 260 -20.09 -0.25 -16.19
C VAL A 260 -20.68 1.12 -15.90
N PHE A 261 -20.35 2.13 -16.70
CA PHE A 261 -20.74 3.53 -16.48
C PHE A 261 -21.61 4.05 -17.64
N PRO A 262 -22.86 3.55 -17.80
CA PRO A 262 -23.76 4.06 -18.81
C PRO A 262 -24.14 5.52 -18.53
N GLU A 263 -24.39 6.30 -19.58
CA GLU A 263 -24.69 7.74 -19.49
C GLU A 263 -26.00 8.06 -18.74
N THR A 264 -26.88 7.07 -18.57
CA THR A 264 -28.19 7.19 -17.91
C THR A 264 -28.14 7.19 -16.38
N ASP A 265 -27.03 6.75 -15.76
CA ASP A 265 -26.95 6.49 -14.30
C ASP A 265 -26.88 7.76 -13.42
N THR A 266 -26.84 8.95 -14.03
CA THR A 266 -26.64 10.22 -13.30
C THR A 266 -27.90 10.98 -12.94
N GLN A 267 -29.06 10.64 -13.51
CA GLN A 267 -30.28 11.44 -13.29
C GLN A 267 -31.12 11.00 -12.07
N GLN A 268 -30.94 9.79 -11.54
CA GLN A 268 -31.95 9.20 -10.65
C GLN A 268 -31.62 9.11 -9.15
N ARG A 269 -30.41 9.43 -8.65
CA ARG A 269 -30.06 8.99 -7.27
C ARG A 269 -29.53 10.02 -6.27
N PHE A 270 -29.21 11.27 -6.65
CA PHE A 270 -28.50 12.16 -5.71
C PHE A 270 -29.00 13.60 -5.80
N VAL A 271 -30.09 13.88 -5.08
CA VAL A 271 -30.59 15.25 -4.84
C VAL A 271 -29.80 15.96 -3.72
N ASN A 272 -29.01 15.23 -2.92
CA ASN A 272 -28.44 15.72 -1.66
C ASN A 272 -26.91 15.58 -1.47
N GLU A 273 -26.11 15.25 -2.50
CA GLU A 273 -24.63 15.24 -2.39
C GLU A 273 -24.01 16.44 -3.11
N ASP A 274 -22.90 16.96 -2.56
CA ASP A 274 -22.18 18.14 -3.07
C ASP A 274 -21.76 17.95 -4.55
N THR A 275 -22.55 18.52 -5.45
CA THR A 275 -22.47 18.33 -6.91
C THR A 275 -21.17 18.82 -7.55
N ARG A 276 -20.32 19.55 -6.81
CA ARG A 276 -19.08 20.17 -7.31
C ARG A 276 -18.03 19.15 -7.79
N TRP A 277 -17.98 17.96 -7.17
CA TRP A 277 -16.97 16.93 -7.48
C TRP A 277 -17.51 15.78 -8.35
N GLU A 278 -18.82 15.74 -8.60
CA GLU A 278 -19.47 14.71 -9.41
C GLU A 278 -19.84 15.20 -10.83
N ARG A 279 -20.10 16.51 -10.99
CA ARG A 279 -20.37 17.12 -12.30
C ARG A 279 -19.18 17.94 -12.76
N TRP A 280 -18.45 17.41 -13.73
CA TRP A 280 -17.56 18.20 -14.57
C TRP A 280 -18.43 19.16 -15.37
N THR A 281 -18.60 20.39 -14.90
CA THR A 281 -19.46 21.39 -15.55
C THR A 281 -18.98 21.64 -16.98
N GLY A 282 -19.81 21.30 -17.97
CA GLY A 282 -19.56 21.58 -19.40
C GLY A 282 -18.81 20.51 -20.21
N SER A 283 -18.41 19.38 -19.61
CA SER A 283 -17.68 18.30 -20.32
C SER A 283 -18.48 17.00 -20.43
N SER A 284 -18.17 16.18 -21.44
CA SER A 284 -18.76 14.84 -21.61
C SER A 284 -18.53 13.97 -20.36
N GLN A 285 -19.52 13.15 -19.99
CA GLN A 285 -19.41 12.22 -18.85
C GLN A 285 -18.29 11.18 -19.04
N ASN A 286 -17.88 10.96 -20.29
CA ASN A 286 -16.78 10.09 -20.68
C ASN A 286 -15.44 10.83 -20.80
N TYR A 287 -15.33 12.07 -20.32
CA TYR A 287 -14.10 12.86 -20.38
C TYR A 287 -12.88 12.12 -19.82
N LEU A 288 -13.01 11.45 -18.66
CA LEU A 288 -11.91 10.66 -18.08
C LEU A 288 -11.45 9.53 -19.01
N LEU A 289 -12.40 8.82 -19.64
CA LEU A 289 -12.11 7.78 -20.61
C LEU A 289 -11.43 8.37 -21.85
N GLN A 290 -11.90 9.51 -22.34
CA GLN A 290 -11.34 10.20 -23.50
C GLN A 290 -9.90 10.65 -23.24
N CYS A 291 -9.61 11.27 -22.10
CA CYS A 291 -8.26 11.65 -21.71
C CYS A 291 -7.35 10.43 -21.57
N TRP A 292 -7.84 9.35 -20.97
CA TRP A 292 -7.09 8.10 -20.86
C TRP A 292 -6.78 7.49 -22.23
N ALA A 293 -7.76 7.46 -23.14
CA ALA A 293 -7.59 6.95 -24.49
C ALA A 293 -6.60 7.80 -25.29
N GLN A 294 -6.72 9.12 -25.24
CA GLN A 294 -5.79 10.04 -25.89
C GLN A 294 -4.35 9.84 -25.40
N LYS A 295 -4.14 9.81 -24.08
CA LYS A 295 -2.82 9.57 -23.46
C LYS A 295 -2.20 8.25 -23.96
N ASN A 296 -3.00 7.20 -24.07
CA ASN A 296 -2.52 5.90 -24.52
C ASN A 296 -2.27 5.83 -26.04
N ILE A 297 -3.05 6.54 -26.86
CA ILE A 297 -2.75 6.72 -28.29
C ILE A 297 -1.43 7.47 -28.48
N GLU A 298 -1.20 8.54 -27.72
CA GLU A 298 0.06 9.30 -27.77
C GLU A 298 1.25 8.43 -27.37
N ARG A 299 1.14 7.65 -26.29
CA ARG A 299 2.16 6.67 -25.86
C ARG A 299 2.44 5.63 -26.94
N LEU A 300 1.40 5.04 -27.54
CA LEU A 300 1.53 4.08 -28.64
C LEU A 300 2.31 4.71 -29.80
N LEU A 301 1.90 5.90 -30.24
CA LEU A 301 2.57 6.59 -31.34
C LEU A 301 4.03 6.91 -30.99
N ASN A 302 4.34 7.23 -29.74
CA ASN A 302 5.71 7.49 -29.32
C ASN A 302 6.58 6.22 -29.37
N TYR A 303 6.08 5.05 -28.94
CA TYR A 303 6.81 3.79 -29.10
C TYR A 303 7.16 3.51 -30.56
N VAL A 304 6.18 3.73 -31.45
CA VAL A 304 6.36 3.48 -32.88
C VAL A 304 7.30 4.53 -33.50
N GLN A 305 7.30 5.76 -33.01
CA GLN A 305 8.15 6.81 -33.54
C GLN A 305 9.62 6.69 -33.15
N CYS A 306 9.91 6.20 -31.93
CA CYS A 306 11.28 6.05 -31.43
C CYS A 306 11.96 4.77 -31.96
N PHE A 307 11.29 3.99 -32.81
CA PHE A 307 11.88 2.80 -33.41
C PHE A 307 12.77 3.15 -34.59
N ASP A 308 13.95 2.52 -34.64
CA ASP A 308 14.92 2.72 -35.71
C ASP A 308 14.52 1.92 -36.96
N TYR A 309 13.78 2.56 -37.86
CA TYR A 309 13.43 1.97 -39.15
C TYR A 309 14.64 1.98 -40.10
N THR A 310 15.02 0.80 -40.58
CA THR A 310 16.07 0.66 -41.60
C THR A 310 15.50 0.69 -43.03
N SER A 311 14.23 0.31 -43.20
CA SER A 311 13.54 0.22 -44.50
C SER A 311 12.19 0.97 -44.50
N LEU A 312 11.83 1.53 -45.66
CA LEU A 312 10.52 2.14 -45.89
C LEU A 312 9.38 1.10 -45.88
N LEU A 313 9.68 -0.16 -46.24
CA LEU A 313 8.70 -1.25 -46.22
C LEU A 313 8.22 -1.57 -44.80
N ASP A 314 9.12 -1.49 -43.81
CA ASP A 314 8.78 -1.71 -42.41
C ASP A 314 7.80 -0.64 -41.90
N ILE A 315 7.98 0.60 -42.34
CA ILE A 315 7.08 1.71 -42.03
C ILE A 315 5.71 1.48 -42.65
N GLU A 316 5.65 1.03 -43.91
CA GLU A 316 4.37 0.74 -44.58
C GLU A 316 3.57 -0.34 -43.84
N MET A 317 4.23 -1.41 -43.41
CA MET A 317 3.60 -2.48 -42.62
C MET A 317 3.05 -1.93 -41.29
N VAL A 318 3.86 -1.14 -40.58
CA VAL A 318 3.49 -0.53 -39.30
C VAL A 318 2.32 0.46 -39.45
N VAL A 319 2.35 1.31 -40.48
CA VAL A 319 1.27 2.25 -40.80
C VAL A 319 -0.01 1.48 -41.13
N SER A 320 0.07 0.40 -41.91
CA SER A 320 -1.08 -0.43 -42.24
C SER A 320 -1.72 -1.04 -40.99
N LYS A 321 -0.91 -1.56 -40.06
CA LYS A 321 -1.38 -2.07 -38.76
C LYS A 321 -1.97 -0.97 -37.88
N LEU A 322 -1.37 0.21 -37.83
CA LEU A 322 -1.92 1.36 -37.10
C LEU A 322 -3.23 1.86 -37.69
N MET A 323 -3.36 1.89 -39.02
CA MET A 323 -4.61 2.27 -39.69
C MET A 323 -5.71 1.24 -39.42
N SER A 324 -5.40 -0.06 -39.42
CA SER A 324 -6.31 -1.12 -38.98
C SER A 324 -6.72 -0.95 -37.51
N CYS A 325 -5.76 -0.62 -36.64
CA CYS A 325 -6.02 -0.31 -35.23
C CYS A 325 -6.97 0.89 -35.08
N ALA A 326 -6.67 2.02 -35.73
CA ALA A 326 -7.54 3.20 -35.71
C ALA A 326 -8.93 2.92 -36.27
N PHE A 327 -9.04 2.12 -37.34
CA PHE A 327 -10.33 1.71 -37.89
C PHE A 327 -11.17 0.92 -36.89
N SER A 328 -10.55 0.03 -36.09
CA SER A 328 -11.26 -0.74 -35.06
C SER A 328 -11.90 0.17 -33.98
N PHE A 329 -11.26 1.30 -33.68
CA PHE A 329 -11.73 2.28 -32.71
C PHE A 329 -12.68 3.34 -33.29
N GLY A 330 -12.75 3.49 -34.61
CA GLY A 330 -13.65 4.44 -35.26
C GLY A 330 -15.12 4.24 -34.89
N ARG A 331 -15.55 2.98 -34.69
CA ARG A 331 -16.91 2.64 -34.20
C ARG A 331 -17.16 3.07 -32.74
N MET A 332 -16.10 3.27 -31.97
CA MET A 332 -16.14 3.74 -30.57
C MET A 332 -15.99 5.26 -30.47
N GLY A 333 -15.99 5.98 -31.59
CA GLY A 333 -15.84 7.44 -31.63
C GLY A 333 -14.41 7.94 -31.42
N LEU A 334 -13.41 7.06 -31.56
CA LEU A 334 -11.99 7.41 -31.48
C LEU A 334 -11.36 7.27 -32.87
N ASP A 335 -11.06 8.39 -33.53
CA ASP A 335 -10.37 8.40 -34.82
C ASP A 335 -9.06 9.18 -34.72
N PHE A 336 -7.94 8.48 -34.88
CA PHE A 336 -6.59 9.03 -34.84
C PHE A 336 -5.82 8.80 -36.14
N ARG A 337 -6.50 8.48 -37.25
CA ARG A 337 -5.87 8.29 -38.57
C ARG A 337 -5.14 9.53 -39.06
N SER A 338 -5.68 10.71 -38.79
CA SER A 338 -5.02 11.98 -39.12
C SER A 338 -3.69 12.18 -38.35
N LEU A 339 -3.62 11.72 -37.10
CA LEU A 339 -2.39 11.79 -36.31
C LEU A 339 -1.33 10.81 -36.84
N ILE A 340 -1.74 9.61 -37.23
CA ILE A 340 -0.86 8.63 -37.90
C ILE A 340 -0.29 9.29 -39.16
N HIS A 341 -1.15 9.79 -40.05
CA HIS A 341 -0.73 10.43 -41.29
C HIS A 341 0.29 11.57 -41.06
N TYR A 342 0.01 12.47 -40.11
CA TYR A 342 0.92 13.57 -39.79
C TYR A 342 2.29 13.07 -39.32
N LYS A 343 2.34 12.09 -38.40
CA LYS A 343 3.60 11.59 -37.82
C LYS A 343 4.45 10.79 -38.82
N PHE A 344 3.84 9.90 -39.60
CA PHE A 344 4.59 9.02 -40.51
C PHE A 344 4.98 9.72 -41.82
N SER A 345 4.21 10.71 -42.28
CA SER A 345 4.59 11.47 -43.48
C SER A 345 5.95 12.16 -43.34
N GLN A 346 6.29 12.66 -42.13
CA GLN A 346 7.61 13.24 -41.85
C GLN A 346 8.72 12.18 -41.85
N MET A 347 8.45 10.99 -41.32
CA MET A 347 9.43 9.89 -41.27
C MET A 347 9.80 9.36 -42.65
N VAL A 348 8.78 9.13 -43.50
CA VAL A 348 8.97 8.72 -44.89
C VAL A 348 9.82 9.75 -45.65
N LEU A 349 9.53 11.05 -45.46
CA LEU A 349 10.29 12.12 -46.09
C LEU A 349 11.75 12.16 -45.61
N ASN A 350 12.01 11.99 -44.32
CA ASN A 350 13.37 11.99 -43.78
C ASN A 350 14.19 10.81 -44.32
N ILE A 351 13.61 9.61 -44.41
CA ILE A 351 14.31 8.45 -44.96
C ILE A 351 14.57 8.63 -46.46
N PHE A 352 13.58 9.14 -47.20
CA PHE A 352 13.76 9.47 -48.61
C PHE A 352 14.89 10.49 -48.80
N GLN A 353 14.90 11.57 -48.01
CA GLN A 353 15.98 12.55 -48.02
C GLN A 353 17.35 11.92 -47.77
N ASN A 354 17.47 11.09 -46.73
CA ASN A 354 18.73 10.41 -46.40
C ASN A 354 19.20 9.49 -47.53
N LYS A 355 18.29 8.77 -48.20
CA LYS A 355 18.64 7.90 -49.34
C LYS A 355 19.12 8.70 -50.54
N ILE A 356 18.44 9.81 -50.85
CA ILE A 356 18.87 10.71 -51.92
C ILE A 356 20.22 11.33 -51.57
N GLU A 357 20.40 11.86 -50.37
CA GLU A 357 21.68 12.44 -49.93
C GLU A 357 22.83 11.41 -49.96
N ALA A 358 22.57 10.16 -49.59
CA ALA A 358 23.56 9.09 -49.69
C ALA A 358 23.94 8.80 -51.16
N ALA A 359 22.96 8.76 -52.06
CA ALA A 359 23.20 8.61 -53.49
C ALA A 359 23.97 9.81 -54.07
N THR A 360 23.59 11.05 -53.70
CA THR A 360 24.31 12.27 -54.09
C THR A 360 25.76 12.23 -53.60
N LYS A 361 25.98 11.89 -52.32
CA LYS A 361 27.33 11.80 -51.74
C LYS A 361 28.18 10.76 -52.46
N SER A 362 27.64 9.56 -52.72
CA SER A 362 28.32 8.50 -53.47
C SER A 362 28.65 8.90 -54.91
N PHE A 363 27.85 9.78 -55.51
CA PHE A 363 28.12 10.30 -56.85
C PHE A 363 29.20 11.39 -56.82
N THR A 364 29.12 12.31 -55.86
CA THR A 364 30.08 13.42 -55.70
C THR A 364 31.42 13.03 -55.07
N SER A 365 31.54 11.81 -54.52
CA SER A 365 32.80 11.33 -53.92
C SER A 365 33.86 10.93 -54.94
N ASN A 366 33.49 10.84 -56.22
CA ASN A 366 34.41 10.44 -57.26
C ASN A 366 35.37 11.58 -57.59
N GLU A 367 36.67 11.28 -57.67
CA GLU A 367 37.71 12.28 -57.93
C GLU A 367 37.85 12.61 -59.43
N LYS A 368 37.25 11.82 -60.32
CA LYS A 368 37.32 11.94 -61.77
C LYS A 368 35.98 11.62 -62.42
N ILE A 369 35.76 12.14 -63.62
CA ILE A 369 34.60 11.83 -64.47
C ILE A 369 35.08 10.84 -65.53
N ASP A 370 34.75 9.56 -65.34
CA ASP A 370 35.11 8.50 -66.27
C ASP A 370 33.96 8.27 -67.28
N LEU A 371 34.06 8.91 -68.46
CA LEU A 371 33.16 8.69 -69.58
C LEU A 371 33.74 7.66 -70.54
N ILE A 372 32.91 6.77 -71.08
CA ILE A 372 33.33 5.85 -72.15
C ILE A 372 33.61 6.66 -73.43
N ASP A 373 34.72 6.34 -74.09
CA ASP A 373 35.12 6.94 -75.38
C ASP A 373 34.08 6.67 -76.47
N ASP A 374 33.78 7.70 -77.27
CA ASP A 374 32.74 7.66 -78.30
C ASP A 374 32.95 6.56 -79.35
N GLY A 375 34.20 6.20 -79.67
CA GLY A 375 34.50 5.12 -80.61
C GLY A 375 34.19 3.71 -80.08
N ILE A 376 34.28 3.50 -78.76
CA ILE A 376 33.93 2.23 -78.10
C ILE A 376 32.40 2.14 -77.95
N PHE A 377 31.75 3.28 -77.72
CA PHE A 377 30.30 3.36 -77.62
C PHE A 377 29.59 3.13 -78.96
N GLU A 378 30.06 3.73 -80.05
CA GLU A 378 29.45 3.56 -81.38
C GLU A 378 29.57 2.11 -81.91
N SER A 379 30.70 1.45 -81.64
CA SER A 379 30.92 0.05 -82.01
C SER A 379 29.99 -0.89 -81.24
N THR A 380 29.92 -0.76 -79.91
CA THR A 380 28.99 -1.54 -79.06
C THR A 380 27.52 -1.26 -79.36
N GLN A 381 27.14 -0.01 -79.67
CA GLN A 381 25.76 0.33 -80.04
C GLN A 381 25.32 -0.35 -81.35
N SER A 382 26.24 -0.51 -82.31
CA SER A 382 25.97 -1.18 -83.59
C SER A 382 25.83 -2.70 -83.46
N GLU A 383 26.47 -3.30 -82.46
CA GLU A 383 26.36 -4.72 -82.12
C GLU A 383 25.08 -5.01 -81.32
N LEU A 384 24.78 -4.20 -80.30
CA LEU A 384 23.59 -4.36 -79.44
C LEU A 384 22.26 -4.12 -80.20
N LYS A 385 22.22 -3.15 -81.14
CA LYS A 385 21.04 -2.92 -81.99
C LYS A 385 20.70 -4.12 -82.90
N LYS A 386 21.64 -5.03 -83.16
CA LYS A 386 21.38 -6.27 -83.91
C LYS A 386 20.69 -7.35 -83.07
N GLU A 387 20.85 -7.32 -81.75
CA GLU A 387 20.25 -8.29 -80.81
C GLU A 387 18.92 -7.80 -80.19
N ILE A 388 18.72 -6.49 -80.03
CA ILE A 388 17.62 -5.89 -79.23
C ILE A 388 16.25 -5.82 -79.94
N ASN A 389 16.11 -6.28 -81.18
CA ASN A 389 14.83 -6.27 -81.95
C ASN A 389 13.68 -7.13 -81.36
N ARG A 390 13.72 -7.53 -80.08
CA ARG A 390 12.75 -8.44 -79.44
C ARG A 390 12.13 -7.96 -78.12
N VAL A 391 12.51 -6.80 -77.54
CA VAL A 391 11.92 -6.35 -76.25
C VAL A 391 11.67 -4.84 -76.21
N ASP A 392 10.41 -4.43 -76.03
CA ASP A 392 9.94 -3.03 -76.02
C ASP A 392 10.30 -2.21 -74.76
N LEU A 393 11.04 -2.79 -73.80
CA LEU A 393 11.60 -2.08 -72.64
C LEU A 393 13.10 -2.36 -72.51
N SER A 394 13.92 -1.62 -73.26
CA SER A 394 15.37 -1.58 -73.05
C SER A 394 15.78 -0.24 -72.47
N ALA A 395 16.68 -0.22 -71.48
CA ALA A 395 17.26 1.01 -70.94
C ALA A 395 17.93 1.84 -72.05
N PRO A 396 17.87 3.19 -72.01
CA PRO A 396 18.56 4.04 -72.96
C PRO A 396 20.05 3.70 -73.03
N LEU A 397 20.53 3.26 -74.19
CA LEU A 397 21.94 2.87 -74.39
C LEU A 397 22.92 3.99 -74.00
N GLU A 398 22.46 5.25 -74.11
CA GLU A 398 23.23 6.46 -73.79
C GLU A 398 23.57 6.60 -72.30
N LEU A 399 22.84 5.91 -71.42
CA LEU A 399 23.16 5.87 -69.99
C LEU A 399 24.44 5.04 -69.74
N CYS A 400 24.72 4.04 -70.57
CA CYS A 400 25.94 3.21 -70.48
C CYS A 400 27.22 4.00 -70.77
N ILE A 401 27.14 5.24 -71.27
CA ILE A 401 28.31 6.12 -71.48
C ILE A 401 28.90 6.56 -70.14
N TRP A 402 28.08 6.58 -69.07
CA TRP A 402 28.48 7.02 -67.74
C TRP A 402 27.87 6.11 -66.67
N ASP A 403 28.64 5.14 -66.20
CA ASP A 403 28.18 4.13 -65.24
C ASP A 403 27.70 4.76 -63.92
N GLU A 404 28.37 5.81 -63.45
CA GLU A 404 28.00 6.50 -62.21
C GLU A 404 26.63 7.17 -62.32
N LEU A 405 26.29 7.70 -63.51
CA LEU A 405 24.98 8.27 -63.79
C LEU A 405 23.90 7.17 -63.77
N CYS A 406 24.20 5.97 -64.26
CA CYS A 406 23.31 4.81 -64.14
C CYS A 406 23.07 4.43 -62.68
N VAL A 407 24.13 4.33 -61.88
CA VAL A 407 24.04 3.96 -60.45
C VAL A 407 23.22 5.00 -59.68
N PHE A 408 23.45 6.29 -59.93
CA PHE A 408 22.69 7.37 -59.34
C PHE A 408 21.22 7.36 -59.78
N GLY A 409 20.95 7.19 -61.07
CA GLY A 409 19.60 7.08 -61.62
C GLY A 409 18.80 5.93 -61.03
N ASN A 410 19.41 4.75 -60.97
CA ASN A 410 18.81 3.58 -60.34
C ASN A 410 18.54 3.82 -58.85
N SER A 411 19.42 4.55 -58.16
CA SER A 411 19.22 4.93 -56.75
C SER A 411 18.02 5.87 -56.56
N ILE A 412 17.85 6.88 -57.43
CA ILE A 412 16.66 7.74 -57.42
C ILE A 412 15.40 6.92 -57.71
N ILE A 413 15.42 6.09 -58.74
CA ILE A 413 14.26 5.27 -59.13
C ILE A 413 13.88 4.34 -57.98
N ASN A 414 14.85 3.69 -57.32
CA ASN A 414 14.60 2.85 -56.16
C ASN A 414 13.99 3.66 -55.01
N ALA A 415 14.54 4.83 -54.69
CA ALA A 415 13.98 5.70 -53.65
C ALA A 415 12.55 6.17 -53.96
N LEU A 416 12.25 6.49 -55.23
CA LEU A 416 10.90 6.87 -55.68
C LEU A 416 9.93 5.69 -55.66
N ASN A 417 10.39 4.49 -56.01
CA ASN A 417 9.59 3.27 -55.96
C ASN A 417 9.20 2.92 -54.53
N GLU A 418 10.10 3.09 -53.56
CA GLU A 418 9.82 2.79 -52.16
C GLU A 418 8.80 3.76 -51.53
N ILE A 419 8.73 5.02 -51.94
CA ILE A 419 7.73 5.97 -51.42
C ILE A 419 6.38 5.89 -52.13
N ARG A 420 6.23 5.06 -53.18
CA ARG A 420 5.07 5.03 -54.07
C ARG A 420 3.74 4.85 -53.32
N HIS A 421 3.73 3.99 -52.31
CA HIS A 421 2.53 3.64 -51.54
C HIS A 421 2.33 4.51 -50.29
N SER A 422 3.34 5.29 -49.91
CA SER A 422 3.36 6.09 -48.68
C SER A 422 3.42 7.60 -48.93
N ILE A 423 3.37 8.04 -50.20
CA ILE A 423 3.38 9.47 -50.55
C ILE A 423 1.99 10.08 -50.44
N TYR A 424 1.95 11.29 -49.89
CA TYR A 424 0.74 12.07 -49.75
C TYR A 424 0.88 13.37 -50.54
N ILE A 425 -0.25 13.94 -50.97
CA ILE A 425 -0.26 15.12 -51.84
C ILE A 425 0.51 16.31 -51.23
N ASN A 426 0.43 16.46 -49.90
CA ASN A 426 1.12 17.51 -49.14
C ASN A 426 2.65 17.34 -49.11
N SER A 427 3.16 16.15 -49.39
CA SER A 427 4.59 15.82 -49.36
C SER A 427 5.26 15.97 -50.73
N ILE A 428 4.50 16.06 -51.82
CA ILE A 428 5.02 16.09 -53.20
C ILE A 428 6.00 17.26 -53.40
N HIS A 429 5.64 18.47 -52.95
CA HIS A 429 6.52 19.63 -53.07
C HIS A 429 7.87 19.39 -52.36
N ARG A 430 7.86 18.75 -51.19
CA ARG A 430 9.10 18.45 -50.45
C ARG A 430 9.95 17.42 -51.17
N VAL A 431 9.34 16.38 -51.77
CA VAL A 431 10.05 15.41 -52.60
C VAL A 431 10.74 16.10 -53.78
N PHE A 432 10.04 17.02 -54.47
CA PHE A 432 10.66 17.82 -55.53
C PHE A 432 11.82 18.68 -55.03
N ASN A 433 11.69 19.33 -53.87
CA ASN A 433 12.77 20.14 -53.31
C ASN A 433 14.01 19.30 -52.95
N ILE A 434 13.81 18.09 -52.43
CA ILE A 434 14.90 17.16 -52.11
C ILE A 434 15.66 16.76 -53.39
N LEU A 435 14.93 16.38 -54.44
CA LEU A 435 15.54 16.05 -55.73
C LEU A 435 16.25 17.27 -56.34
N HIS A 436 15.62 18.45 -56.29
CA HIS A 436 16.20 19.69 -56.79
C HIS A 436 17.53 20.01 -56.07
N PHE A 437 17.57 19.89 -54.75
CA PHE A 437 18.79 20.09 -53.97
C PHE A 437 19.88 19.07 -54.31
N SER A 438 19.51 17.80 -54.54
CA SER A 438 20.46 16.78 -55.02
C SER A 438 21.06 17.15 -56.37
N PHE A 439 20.25 17.57 -57.34
CA PHE A 439 20.74 17.99 -58.65
C PHE A 439 21.61 19.25 -58.56
N GLN A 440 21.22 20.24 -57.74
CA GLN A 440 22.05 21.42 -57.49
C GLN A 440 23.44 21.06 -56.95
N ASN A 441 23.52 20.12 -56.01
CA ASN A 441 24.80 19.66 -55.48
C ASN A 441 25.65 18.97 -56.55
N ILE A 442 25.04 18.18 -57.44
CA ILE A 442 25.75 17.53 -58.55
C ILE A 442 26.26 18.57 -59.56
N PHE A 443 25.45 19.57 -59.91
CA PHE A 443 25.89 20.65 -60.79
C PHE A 443 27.03 21.46 -60.15
N ALA A 444 26.94 21.78 -58.86
CA ALA A 444 28.02 22.46 -58.14
C ALA A 444 29.32 21.61 -58.09
N TRP A 445 29.20 20.29 -57.98
CA TRP A 445 30.34 19.37 -58.08
C TRP A 445 30.93 19.36 -59.50
N LEU A 446 30.11 19.29 -60.55
CA LEU A 446 30.57 19.39 -61.94
C LEU A 446 31.26 20.73 -62.22
N ASP A 447 30.75 21.84 -61.67
CA ASP A 447 31.34 23.16 -61.79
C ASP A 447 32.73 23.24 -61.16
N SER A 448 33.00 22.47 -60.09
CA SER A 448 34.33 22.44 -59.47
C SER A 448 35.43 21.96 -60.43
N PHE A 449 35.10 21.06 -61.37
CA PHE A 449 36.02 20.55 -62.39
C PHE A 449 36.28 21.53 -63.54
N LEU A 450 35.42 22.54 -63.75
CA LEU A 450 35.64 23.56 -64.78
C LEU A 450 36.86 24.44 -64.49
N SER A 451 37.31 24.48 -63.23
CA SER A 451 38.54 25.16 -62.81
C SER A 451 39.80 24.57 -63.46
N ASN A 452 39.77 23.29 -63.83
CA ASN A 452 40.85 22.59 -64.52
C ASN A 452 40.58 22.60 -66.03
N GLN A 453 41.35 23.39 -66.79
CA GLN A 453 41.11 23.63 -68.24
C GLN A 453 41.10 22.35 -69.10
N GLU A 454 41.69 21.25 -68.65
CA GLU A 454 41.75 19.97 -69.40
C GLU A 454 40.42 19.21 -69.45
N ASN A 455 39.46 19.49 -68.54
CA ASN A 455 38.21 18.72 -68.42
C ASN A 455 36.97 19.39 -69.02
N ILE A 456 37.09 20.55 -69.68
CA ILE A 456 35.94 21.35 -70.14
C ILE A 456 35.03 20.57 -71.10
N PHE A 457 35.59 19.76 -72.01
CA PHE A 457 34.80 18.96 -72.95
C PHE A 457 34.05 17.82 -72.25
N ILE A 458 34.72 17.14 -71.31
CA ILE A 458 34.16 16.04 -70.50
C ILE A 458 33.01 16.56 -69.63
N VAL A 459 33.19 17.70 -68.95
CA VAL A 459 32.15 18.32 -68.12
C VAL A 459 30.95 18.78 -68.95
N LYS A 460 31.17 19.34 -70.15
CA LYS A 460 30.06 19.71 -71.07
C LYS A 460 29.27 18.49 -71.55
N LYS A 461 29.96 17.37 -71.83
CA LYS A 461 29.31 16.12 -72.22
C LYS A 461 28.54 15.49 -71.05
N ALA A 462 29.12 15.47 -69.85
CA ALA A 462 28.50 14.97 -68.63
C ALA A 462 27.24 15.79 -68.24
N THR A 463 27.32 17.12 -68.28
CA THR A 463 26.17 18.01 -68.02
C THR A 463 25.05 17.80 -69.04
N PHE A 464 25.38 17.65 -70.33
CA PHE A 464 24.39 17.35 -71.37
C PHE A 464 23.69 16.01 -71.14
N LEU A 465 24.44 14.95 -70.78
CA LEU A 465 23.87 13.64 -70.47
C LEU A 465 22.95 13.69 -69.24
N LEU A 466 23.34 14.43 -68.20
CA LEU A 466 22.54 14.56 -66.99
C LEU A 466 21.23 15.31 -67.24
N ILE A 467 21.29 16.43 -67.98
CA ILE A 467 20.09 17.18 -68.37
C ILE A 467 19.18 16.28 -69.21
N LYS A 468 19.69 15.65 -70.27
CA LYS A 468 18.89 14.82 -71.18
C LYS A 468 18.12 13.69 -70.48
N GLN A 469 18.67 13.13 -69.40
CA GLN A 469 18.11 11.95 -68.74
C GLN A 469 17.21 12.28 -67.53
N PHE A 470 17.39 13.43 -66.88
CA PHE A 470 16.71 13.75 -65.61
C PHE A 470 15.91 15.05 -65.58
N LEU A 471 16.10 15.97 -66.54
CA LEU A 471 15.48 17.29 -66.60
C LEU A 471 14.77 17.51 -67.93
#